data_AF-A0A926TT77-F1
#
_entry.id   AF-A0A926TT77-F1
#
_cell.length_a   1.000
_cell.length_b   1.000
_cell.length_c   1.000
_cell.angle_alpha   90.00
_cell.angle_beta   90.00
_cell.angle_gamma   90.00
#
_symmetry.space_group_name_H-M   'P 1'
#
loop_
_entity.id
_entity.type
_entity.pdbx_description
1 polymer ?
#
loop_
_entity_poly.entity_id
_entity_poly.type
_entity_poly.pdbx_seq_one_letter_code
_entity_poly.pdbx_strand_id
1 'polypeptide(L)' 'MRSSRYTTIPNHPGDMSEGTLRAILKQANISPNDFLDSE' A
#
# COMPACT_ATOMS: atom_id res chain seq x y z
N MET A 1 15.66 -11.79 12.12
CA MET A 1 14.26 -12.22 11.96
C MET A 1 13.57 -11.20 11.06
N ARG A 2 13.15 -11.56 9.85
CA ARG A 2 12.47 -10.63 8.93
C ARG A 2 10.97 -10.79 9.17
N SER A 3 10.31 -9.80 9.75
CA SER A 3 8.86 -9.86 9.95
C SER A 3 8.17 -9.63 8.61
N SER A 4 7.52 -10.67 8.07
CA SER A 4 6.64 -10.53 6.92
C SER A 4 5.42 -9.70 7.30
N ARG A 5 5.22 -8.56 6.61
CA ARG A 5 4.02 -7.72 6.77
C ARG A 5 3.04 -8.06 5.67
N TYR A 6 1.78 -8.25 6.04
CA TYR A 6 0.68 -8.51 5.12
C TYR A 6 -0.42 -7.47 5.34
N THR A 7 -1.08 -7.08 4.26
CA THR A 7 -2.24 -6.20 4.31
C THR A 7 -3.27 -6.67 3.28
N THR A 8 -4.54 -6.38 3.51
CA THR A 8 -5.63 -6.74 2.61
C THR A 8 -5.84 -5.62 1.61
N ILE A 9 -5.79 -5.94 0.32
CA ILE A 9 -6.14 -5.03 -0.76
C ILE A 9 -7.59 -5.33 -1.19
N PRO A 10 -8.50 -4.34 -1.17
CA PRO A 10 -9.85 -4.55 -1.69
C PRO A 10 -9.77 -4.83 -3.20
N ASN A 11 -10.51 -5.84 -3.66
CA ASN A 11 -10.66 -6.07 -5.09
C ASN A 11 -11.57 -4.99 -5.67
N HIS A 12 -11.01 -4.13 -6.53
CA HIS A 12 -11.72 -3.02 -7.13
C HIS A 12 -11.62 -3.10 -8.67
N PRO A 13 -12.73 -3.13 -9.40
CA PRO A 13 -12.69 -3.06 -10.87
C PRO A 13 -12.30 -1.64 -11.31
N GLY A 14 -11.11 -1.51 -11.89
CA GLY A 14 -10.48 -0.23 -12.25
C GLY A 14 -9.47 0.24 -11.20
N ASP A 15 -9.04 1.49 -11.29
CA ASP A 15 -8.02 2.01 -10.37
C ASP A 15 -8.54 2.18 -8.95
N MET A 16 -7.64 2.03 -7.99
CA MET A 16 -7.93 2.27 -6.58
C MET A 16 -7.96 3.78 -6.30
N SER A 17 -8.90 4.22 -5.46
CA SER A 17 -8.89 5.62 -5.02
C SER A 17 -7.59 5.96 -4.27
N GLU A 18 -7.07 7.17 -4.46
CA GLU A 18 -5.84 7.62 -3.79
C GLU A 18 -5.94 7.51 -2.26
N GLY A 19 -7.11 7.81 -1.69
CA GLY A 19 -7.36 7.69 -0.25
C GLY A 19 -7.22 6.25 0.26
N THR A 20 -7.71 5.27 -0.51
CA THR A 20 -7.57 3.85 -0.19
C THR A 20 -6.11 3.40 -0.27
N LEU A 21 -5.38 3.79 -1.32
CA LEU A 21 -3.97 3.47 -1.47
C LEU A 21 -3.14 4.04 -0.30
N ARG A 22 -3.34 5.32 0.04
CA ARG A 22 -2.67 5.96 1.18
C ARG A 22 -2.97 5.28 2.51
N ALA A 23 -4.20 4.82 2.73
CA ALA A 23 -4.58 4.10 3.94
C ALA A 23 -3.82 2.76 4.05
N ILE A 24 -3.74 2.00 2.96
CA ILE A 24 -3.01 0.73 2.90
C ILE A 24 -1.51 0.93 3.15
N LEU A 25 -0.89 1.92 2.49
CA LEU A 25 0.53 2.24 2.69
C LEU A 25 0.82 2.62 4.15
N LYS A 26 -0.06 3.42 4.76
CA LYS A 26 0.03 3.76 6.19
C LYS A 26 -0.02 2.51 7.08
N GLN A 27 -0.96 1.59 6.83
CA GLN A 27 -1.06 0.33 7.58
C GLN A 27 0.17 -0.57 7.39
N ALA A 28 0.78 -0.55 6.21
CA ALA A 28 2.00 -1.29 5.91
C ALA A 28 3.28 -0.60 6.44
N ASN A 29 3.14 0.61 7.01
CA ASN A 29 4.24 1.49 7.42
C ASN A 29 5.22 1.75 6.26
N ILE A 30 4.67 2.12 5.10
CA ILE A 30 5.38 2.46 3.86
C ILE A 30 5.03 3.91 3.52
N SER A 31 6.01 4.75 3.20
CA SER A 31 5.71 6.10 2.73
C SER A 31 5.32 6.08 1.23
N PRO A 32 4.52 7.03 0.74
CA PRO A 32 4.19 7.11 -0.68
C PRO A 32 5.41 7.25 -1.59
N ASN A 33 6.45 7.95 -1.14
CA ASN A 33 7.68 8.10 -1.93
C ASN A 33 8.42 6.77 -2.03
N ASP A 34 8.59 6.05 -0.91
CA ASP A 34 9.23 4.71 -0.92
C ASP A 34 8.49 3.72 -1.83
N PHE A 35 7.18 3.92 -2.02
CA PHE A 35 6.35 3.10 -2.91
C PHE A 35 6.50 3.48 -4.39
N LEU A 36 6.69 4.76 -4.70
CA LEU A 36 6.85 5.23 -6.09
C LEU A 36 8.29 5.08 -6.59
N ASP A 37 9.26 5.09 -5.69
CA ASP A 37 10.70 4.94 -6.00
C ASP A 37 11.09 3.47 -6.30
N SER A 38 10.14 2.53 -6.27
CA SER A 38 10.38 1.11 -6.58
C SER A 38 10.27 0.75 -8.07
N GLU A 39 10.11 1.76 -8.94
CA GLU A 39 10.10 1.65 -10.40
C GLU A 39 11.50 1.83 -11.02
#